data_AF-A0A1Z4QJM7-F1
#
_entry.id   AF-A0A1Z4QJM7-F1
#
_cell.length_a   1.000
_cell.length_b   1.000
_cell.length_c   1.000
_cell.angle_alpha   90.00
_cell.angle_beta   90.00
_cell.angle_gamma   90.00
#
_symmetry.space_group_name_H-M   'P 1'
#
loop_
_entity.id
_entity.type
_entity.pdbx_description
1 polymer ?
#
loop_
_entity_poly.entity_id
_entity_poly.type
_entity_poly.pdbx_seq_one_letter_code
_entity_poly.pdbx_strand_id
1 'polypeptide(L)'
;MKSKIQNRYNPDYVSAPGDTLLEVLEERGMTQAELAERTGRPKKTINEIIKGKAAITPETALQLELVFNIPASFWNNHERHYREFLAQQEEKERLKKQVAYLKIIPVTAINPGKLIIRQLAGRLARYG
;
A
#
# COMPACT_ATOMS: atom_id res chain seq x y z
N MET A 1 12.19 -14.13 31.84
CA MET A 1 11.04 -13.99 30.92
C MET A 1 11.49 -14.30 29.50
N LYS A 2 11.04 -15.41 28.91
CA LYS A 2 11.32 -15.70 27.48
C LYS A 2 10.42 -14.81 26.62
N SER A 3 11.05 -13.91 25.85
CA SER A 3 10.39 -13.12 24.81
C SER A 3 9.66 -14.06 23.85
N LYS A 4 8.33 -13.97 23.78
CA LYS A 4 7.54 -14.67 22.76
C LYS A 4 8.00 -14.13 21.41
N ILE A 5 8.66 -14.96 20.61
CA ILE A 5 8.93 -14.68 19.21
C ILE A 5 7.57 -14.46 18.55
N GLN A 6 7.19 -13.19 18.35
CA GLN A 6 6.00 -12.86 17.59
C GLN A 6 6.32 -13.16 16.13
N ASN A 7 5.81 -14.28 15.63
CA ASN A 7 5.86 -14.60 14.21
C ASN A 7 4.93 -13.61 13.48
N ARG A 8 5.47 -12.45 13.10
CA ARG A 8 4.74 -11.44 12.34
C ARG A 8 4.60 -11.98 10.92
N TYR A 9 3.43 -12.53 10.61
CA TYR A 9 3.07 -12.90 9.25
C TYR A 9 3.14 -11.65 8.36
N ASN A 10 4.16 -11.59 7.52
CA ASN A 10 4.40 -10.50 6.58
C ASN A 10 4.59 -11.09 5.19
N PRO A 11 3.48 -11.42 4.48
CA PRO A 11 3.58 -12.03 3.18
C PRO A 11 4.18 -11.04 2.19
N ASP A 12 5.05 -11.53 1.30
CA ASP A 12 5.65 -10.72 0.24
C ASP A 12 4.64 -10.35 -0.87
N TYR A 13 3.46 -10.97 -0.83
CA TYR A 13 2.35 -10.75 -1.75
C TYR A 13 1.01 -10.93 -1.05
N VAL A 14 0.07 -10.00 -1.30
CA VAL A 14 -1.33 -10.11 -0.88
C VAL A 14 -2.19 -10.06 -2.14
N SER A 15 -2.98 -11.11 -2.37
CA SER A 15 -3.95 -11.15 -3.48
C SER A 15 -4.89 -9.96 -3.40
N ALA A 16 -5.19 -9.34 -4.54
CA ALA A 16 -6.14 -8.25 -4.56
C ALA A 16 -7.57 -8.81 -4.36
N PRO A 17 -8.44 -8.11 -3.63
CA PRO A 17 -9.84 -8.50 -3.48
C PRO A 17 -10.59 -8.61 -4.79
N GLY A 18 -10.18 -7.82 -5.79
CA GLY A 18 -10.68 -7.90 -7.14
C GLY A 18 -10.36 -9.21 -7.85
N ASP A 19 -9.18 -9.80 -7.60
CA ASP A 19 -8.77 -11.07 -8.19
C ASP A 19 -9.61 -12.21 -7.61
N THR A 20 -9.77 -12.27 -6.29
CA THR A 20 -10.64 -13.24 -5.62
C THR A 20 -12.11 -13.09 -6.04
N LEU A 21 -12.58 -11.85 -6.25
CA LEU A 21 -13.93 -11.64 -6.77
C LEU A 21 -14.09 -12.18 -8.19
N LEU A 22 -13.06 -12.02 -9.04
CA LEU A 22 -13.07 -12.55 -10.40
C LEU A 22 -13.09 -14.09 -10.40
N GLU A 23 -12.29 -14.73 -9.55
CA GLU A 23 -12.30 -16.20 -9.38
C GLU A 23 -13.69 -16.69 -8.97
N VAL A 24 -14.32 -16.05 -7.99
CA VAL A 24 -15.68 -16.41 -7.54
C VAL A 24 -16.71 -16.23 -8.66
N LEU A 25 -16.55 -15.22 -9.53
CA LEU A 25 -17.40 -15.04 -10.69
C LEU A 25 -17.23 -16.17 -11.71
N GLU A 26 -16.00 -16.56 -12.00
CA GLU A 26 -15.67 -17.66 -12.91
C GLU A 26 -16.20 -19.00 -12.38
N GLU A 27 -15.99 -19.29 -11.10
CA GLU A 27 -16.51 -20.50 -10.43
C GLU A 27 -18.04 -20.60 -10.49
N ARG A 28 -18.73 -19.44 -10.42
CA ARG A 28 -20.19 -19.36 -10.48
C ARG A 28 -20.74 -19.24 -11.90
N GLY A 29 -19.87 -19.18 -12.92
CA GLY A 29 -20.26 -18.91 -14.30
C GLY A 29 -21.01 -17.59 -14.47
N MET A 30 -20.72 -16.58 -13.63
CA MET A 30 -21.40 -15.30 -13.57
C MET A 30 -20.55 -14.20 -14.20
N THR A 31 -21.14 -13.38 -15.04
CA THR A 31 -20.47 -12.23 -15.64
C THR A 31 -20.44 -11.02 -14.69
N GLN A 32 -19.50 -10.09 -14.92
CA GLN A 32 -19.46 -8.82 -14.19
C GLN A 32 -20.74 -7.98 -14.38
N ALA A 33 -21.44 -8.15 -15.51
CA ALA A 33 -22.70 -7.47 -15.79
C ALA A 33 -23.83 -8.01 -14.91
N GLU A 34 -23.95 -9.33 -14.80
CA GLU A 34 -24.92 -9.96 -13.89
C GLU A 34 -24.64 -9.60 -12.43
N LEU A 35 -23.37 -9.55 -12.02
CA LEU A 35 -23.04 -9.09 -10.67
C LEU A 35 -23.45 -7.64 -10.44
N ALA A 36 -23.21 -6.76 -11.41
CA ALA A 36 -23.61 -5.37 -11.34
C ALA A 36 -25.13 -5.22 -11.16
N GLU A 37 -25.92 -5.98 -11.92
CA GLU A 37 -27.38 -6.04 -11.79
C GLU A 37 -27.81 -6.54 -10.41
N ARG A 38 -27.24 -7.66 -9.93
CA ARG A 38 -27.60 -8.26 -8.64
C ARG A 38 -27.22 -7.39 -7.44
N THR A 39 -26.13 -6.63 -7.55
CA THR A 39 -25.67 -5.73 -6.48
C THR A 39 -26.25 -4.32 -6.59
N GLY A 40 -26.98 -4.01 -7.67
CA GLY A 40 -27.47 -2.66 -7.95
C GLY A 40 -26.35 -1.63 -8.15
N ARG A 41 -25.15 -2.07 -8.57
CA ARG A 41 -23.99 -1.20 -8.78
C ARG A 41 -23.72 -0.97 -10.26
N PRO A 42 -23.13 0.18 -10.64
CA PRO A 42 -22.67 0.36 -12.01
C PRO A 42 -21.65 -0.71 -12.39
N LYS A 43 -21.77 -1.29 -13.59
CA LYS A 43 -20.78 -2.23 -14.14
C LYS A 43 -19.35 -1.67 -14.11
N LYS A 44 -19.21 -0.35 -14.29
CA LYS A 44 -17.93 0.36 -14.16
C LYS A 44 -17.30 0.16 -12.77
N THR A 45 -18.10 0.27 -11.70
CA THR A 45 -17.63 0.07 -10.33
C THR A 45 -17.17 -1.36 -10.10
N ILE A 46 -17.92 -2.35 -10.59
CA ILE A 46 -17.50 -3.76 -10.51
C ILE A 46 -16.16 -3.99 -11.23
N ASN A 47 -16.00 -3.45 -12.43
CA ASN A 47 -14.74 -3.52 -13.18
C ASN A 47 -13.58 -2.83 -12.44
N GLU A 48 -13.82 -1.68 -11.82
CA GLU A 48 -12.81 -0.98 -11.01
C GLU A 48 -12.42 -1.74 -9.75
N ILE A 49 -13.36 -2.44 -9.10
CA ILE A 49 -13.09 -3.35 -7.99
C ILE A 49 -12.21 -4.51 -8.45
N ILE A 50 -12.57 -5.17 -9.56
CA ILE A 50 -11.80 -6.27 -10.13
C ILE A 50 -10.38 -5.84 -10.48
N LYS A 51 -10.19 -4.62 -10.97
CA LYS A 51 -8.86 -4.05 -11.26
C LYS A 51 -8.12 -3.52 -10.02
N GLY A 52 -8.68 -3.68 -8.82
CA GLY A 52 -8.12 -3.17 -7.56
C GLY A 52 -8.09 -1.63 -7.44
N LYS A 53 -8.76 -0.92 -8.36
CA LYS A 53 -8.82 0.55 -8.40
C LYS A 53 -9.84 1.11 -7.42
N ALA A 54 -10.99 0.46 -7.33
CA ALA A 54 -12.02 0.76 -6.34
C ALA A 54 -11.93 -0.24 -5.18
N ALA A 55 -12.27 0.23 -3.98
CA ALA A 55 -12.32 -0.62 -2.78
C ALA A 55 -13.65 -1.35 -2.68
N ILE A 56 -13.62 -2.56 -2.12
CA ILE A 56 -14.84 -3.18 -1.60
C ILE A 56 -15.22 -2.48 -0.30
N THR A 57 -16.24 -1.61 -0.35
CA THR A 57 -16.77 -0.95 0.86
C THR A 57 -17.60 -1.94 1.69
N PRO A 58 -17.88 -1.66 2.97
CA PRO A 58 -18.75 -2.50 3.80
C PRO A 58 -20.13 -2.76 3.18
N GLU A 59 -20.70 -1.75 2.52
CA GLU A 59 -21.97 -1.88 1.81
C GLU A 59 -21.84 -2.81 0.59
N THR A 60 -20.74 -2.72 -0.16
CA THR A 60 -20.45 -3.66 -1.25
C THR A 60 -20.30 -5.08 -0.70
N ALA A 61 -19.58 -5.25 0.41
CA ALA A 61 -19.37 -6.56 1.02
C ALA A 61 -20.69 -7.25 1.43
N LEU A 62 -21.64 -6.49 1.98
CA LEU A 62 -22.99 -6.99 2.28
C LEU A 62 -23.74 -7.44 1.02
N GLN A 63 -23.62 -6.68 -0.08
CA GLN A 63 -24.24 -7.07 -1.35
C GLN A 63 -23.58 -8.32 -1.95
N LEU A 64 -22.25 -8.43 -1.86
CA LEU A 64 -21.52 -9.63 -2.29
C LEU A 64 -21.92 -10.86 -1.46
N GLU A 65 -22.14 -10.69 -0.16
CA GLU A 65 -22.66 -11.76 0.70
C GLU A 65 -24.04 -12.25 0.24
N LEU A 66 -24.95 -11.33 -0.10
CA LEU A 66 -26.27 -11.71 -0.62
C LEU A 66 -26.19 -12.47 -1.96
N VAL A 67 -25.20 -12.16 -2.80
CA VAL A 67 -25.05 -12.81 -4.12
C VAL A 67 -24.34 -14.16 -4.02
N PHE A 68 -23.27 -14.24 -3.22
CA PHE A 68 -22.37 -15.39 -3.19
C PHE A 68 -22.53 -16.28 -1.97
N ASN A 69 -23.25 -15.82 -0.94
CA ASN A 69 -23.34 -16.48 0.37
C ASN A 69 -21.95 -16.64 1.03
N ILE A 70 -21.06 -15.68 0.78
CA ILE A 70 -19.74 -15.56 1.39
C ILE A 70 -19.81 -14.38 2.37
N PRO A 71 -19.49 -14.57 3.66
CA PRO A 71 -19.69 -13.52 4.67
C PRO A 71 -19.09 -12.17 4.29
N ALA A 72 -19.79 -11.06 4.53
CA ALA A 72 -19.27 -9.72 4.28
C ALA A 72 -17.95 -9.46 5.04
N SER A 73 -17.78 -10.08 6.21
CA SER A 73 -16.55 -10.03 6.98
C SER A 73 -15.34 -10.58 6.23
N PHE A 74 -15.52 -11.60 5.39
CA PHE A 74 -14.46 -12.15 4.54
C PHE A 74 -13.95 -11.06 3.58
N TRP A 75 -14.85 -10.43 2.83
CA TRP A 75 -14.51 -9.38 1.88
C TRP A 75 -13.88 -8.16 2.56
N ASN A 76 -14.44 -7.71 3.68
CA ASN A 76 -13.91 -6.58 4.44
C ASN A 76 -12.51 -6.85 4.99
N ASN A 77 -12.26 -8.05 5.53
CA ASN A 77 -10.94 -8.42 6.03
C ASN A 77 -9.91 -8.49 4.90
N HIS A 78 -10.31 -9.02 3.75
CA HIS A 78 -9.44 -9.15 2.60
C HIS A 78 -9.08 -7.78 1.99
N GLU A 79 -10.06 -6.89 1.84
CA GLU A 79 -9.83 -5.49 1.44
C GLU A 79 -8.89 -4.77 2.41
N ARG A 80 -9.12 -4.91 3.72
CA ARG A 80 -8.26 -4.30 4.74
C ARG A 80 -6.81 -4.74 4.57
N HIS A 81 -6.55 -6.05 4.51
CA HIS A 81 -5.19 -6.57 4.38
C HIS A 81 -4.51 -6.10 3.08
N TYR A 82 -5.25 -6.04 1.98
CA TYR A 82 -4.72 -5.55 0.71
C TYR A 82 -4.35 -4.05 0.77
N ARG A 83 -5.20 -3.21 1.38
CA ARG A 83 -4.91 -1.78 1.54
C ARG A 83 -3.74 -1.53 2.47
N GLU A 84 -3.64 -2.29 3.57
CA GLU A 84 -2.48 -2.26 4.47
C GLU A 84 -1.19 -2.62 3.72
N PHE A 85 -1.22 -3.67 2.89
CA PHE A 85 -0.08 -4.05 2.07
C PHE A 85 0.32 -2.94 1.09
N LEU A 86 -0.63 -2.35 0.35
CA LEU A 86 -0.35 -1.25 -0.58
C LEU A 86 0.28 -0.04 0.13
N ALA A 87 -0.25 0.35 1.29
CA ALA A 87 0.28 1.46 2.08
C ALA A 87 1.72 1.19 2.55
N GLN A 88 2.03 -0.04 2.96
CA GLN A 88 3.39 -0.41 3.33
C GLN A 88 4.36 -0.35 2.13
N GLN A 89 3.91 -0.75 0.95
CA GLN A 89 4.74 -0.71 -0.27
C GLN A 89 4.99 0.73 -0.70
N GLU A 90 3.96 1.59 -0.68
CA GLU A 90 4.11 3.02 -0.95
C GLU A 90 5.10 3.68 0.02
N GLU A 91 5.01 3.36 1.30
CA GLU A 91 5.91 3.90 2.32
C GLU A 91 7.36 3.45 2.09
N LYS A 92 7.58 2.17 1.76
CA LYS A 92 8.91 1.66 1.41
C LYS A 92 9.50 2.41 0.22
N GLU A 93 8.72 2.66 -0.83
CA GLU A 93 9.18 3.40 -1.99
C GLU A 93 9.45 4.89 -1.68
N ARG A 94 8.63 5.51 -0.84
CA ARG A 94 8.86 6.88 -0.35
C ARG A 94 10.18 6.99 0.40
N LEU A 95 10.44 6.06 1.33
CA LEU A 95 11.69 6.02 2.10
C LEU A 95 12.91 5.76 1.22
N LYS A 96 12.82 4.86 0.23
CA LYS A 96 13.91 4.61 -0.74
C LYS A 96 14.31 5.89 -1.49
N LYS A 97 13.33 6.69 -1.93
CA LYS A 97 13.58 7.99 -2.59
C LYS A 97 14.28 8.98 -1.67
N GLN A 98 13.86 9.06 -0.40
CA GLN A 98 14.51 9.95 0.58
C GLN A 98 15.95 9.52 0.89
N VAL A 99 16.22 8.23 1.06
CA VAL A 99 17.58 7.71 1.27
C VAL A 99 18.46 7.95 0.04
N ALA A 100 17.93 7.77 -1.17
CA ALA A 100 18.64 8.08 -2.40
C ALA A 100 19.03 9.57 -2.47
N TYR A 101 18.12 10.46 -2.06
CA TYR A 101 18.37 11.89 -1.97
C TYR A 101 19.46 12.23 -0.93
N LEU A 102 19.43 11.60 0.25
CA LEU A 102 20.43 11.81 1.30
C LEU A 102 21.85 11.38 0.89
N LYS A 103 21.99 10.37 0.04
CA LYS A 103 23.30 9.95 -0.51
C LYS A 103 23.93 10.99 -1.43
N ILE A 104 23.13 11.86 -2.03
CA ILE A 104 23.59 12.89 -2.98
C ILE A 104 24.06 14.13 -2.23
N ILE A 105 23.54 14.39 -1.03
CA ILE A 105 24.00 15.53 -0.23
C ILE A 105 25.35 15.17 0.41
N PRO A 106 26.45 15.85 0.06
CA PRO A 106 27.70 15.61 0.73
C PRO A 106 27.53 15.94 2.21
N VAL A 107 27.71 14.94 3.07
CA VAL A 107 27.58 15.06 4.54
C VAL A 107 28.50 16.16 5.10
N THR A 108 29.53 16.54 4.34
CA THR A 108 30.42 17.68 4.61
C THR A 108 29.74 19.05 4.53
N ALA A 109 28.60 19.19 3.84
CA ALA A 109 27.84 20.43 3.74
C ALA A 109 26.81 20.63 4.89
N ILE A 110 26.40 19.55 5.58
CA ILE A 110 25.37 19.60 6.63
C ILE A 110 25.95 19.94 8.01
N ASN A 111 27.27 20.03 8.17
CA ASN A 111 27.88 20.47 9.43
C ASN A 111 28.30 21.95 9.36
N PRO A 112 27.42 22.91 9.69
CA PRO A 112 27.74 24.34 9.63
C PRO A 112 28.94 24.69 10.52
N GLY A 113 29.18 23.93 11.59
CA GLY A 113 30.33 24.11 12.47
C GLY A 113 31.67 23.82 11.78
N LYS A 114 31.75 22.81 10.91
CA LYS A 114 32.99 22.51 10.16
C LYS A 114 33.22 23.47 8.99
N LEU A 115 32.15 23.96 8.35
CA LEU A 115 32.25 24.89 7.24
C LEU A 115 32.77 26.28 7.71
N ILE A 116 32.29 26.74 8.86
CA ILE A 116 32.71 28.01 9.47
C ILE A 116 34.19 27.96 9.90
N ILE A 117 34.63 26.87 10.55
CA ILE A 117 36.04 26.71 10.97
C ILE A 117 36.97 26.69 9.75
N ARG A 118 36.58 26.03 8.66
CA ARG A 118 37.37 25.95 7.43
C ARG A 118 37.44 27.29 6.68
N GLN A 119 36.37 28.08 6.70
CA GLN A 119 36.34 29.44 6.12
C GLN A 119 37.15 30.45 6.95
N LEU A 120 37.13 30.35 8.29
CA LEU A 120 37.92 31.21 9.18
C LEU A 120 39.42 30.91 9.09
N ALA A 121 39.81 29.62 9.06
CA ALA A 121 41.21 29.22 8.92
C ALA A 121 41.83 29.73 7.59
N GLY A 122 41.10 29.67 6.48
CA GLY A 122 41.56 30.20 5.19
C GLY A 122 41.62 31.73 5.11
N ARG A 123 40.90 32.45 5.98
CA ARG A 123 40.96 33.93 6.07
C ARG A 123 42.13 34.39 6.93
N LEU A 124 42.53 33.62 7.94
CA LEU A 124 43.70 33.89 8.79
C LEU A 124 45.03 33.61 8.08
N ALA A 125 45.09 32.62 7.19
CA ALA A 125 46.29 32.32 6.40
C ALA A 125 46.67 33.38 5.33
N ARG A 126 45.83 34.40 5.12
CA ARG A 126 46.09 35.52 4.20
C ARG A 126 46.62 36.79 4.89
N TYR A 127 46.75 36.76 6.21
CA TYR A 127 47.27 37.86 7.03
C TYR A 127 48.61 37.52 7.70
N GLY A 128 49.32 36.50 7.20
CA GLY A 128 50.68 36.15 7.60
C GLY A 128 51.62 36.21 6.41
#